data_AF-A0A524H4D4-F1
#
_entry.id   AF-A0A524H4D4-F1
#
_cell.length_a   1.000
_cell.length_b   1.000
_cell.length_c   1.000
_cell.angle_alpha   90.00
_cell.angle_beta   90.00
_cell.angle_gamma   90.00
#
_symmetry.space_group_name_H-M   'P 1'
#
loop_
_entity.id
_entity.type
_entity.pdbx_description
1 polymer ?
#
loop_
_entity_poly.entity_id
_entity_poly.type
_entity_poly.pdbx_seq_one_letter_code
_entity_poly.pdbx_strand_id
1 'polypeptide(L)'
;MTRGTPIGAFCLLACLATPAPAQQDVMVMRAERLGPDLAVISGFANGNILVLTGPEGTLLVDAQSARRVGLADSVLTSLGAPPVRWVINTHYHSDHTEGNALFRSRGAEIIGQEQLPMQMAKDTTIASWGDWHRTPADPASMPTRTFRDSLTLQVNGQRIIVTHIPSAHTNGDAIVWLPDANVLHIGDLFEHMAPPFIDWWAGGRLAGMLAGVDRGLAHSDSATRIVPGHGPVGNRSDLLRYREMLLGVSSAIAMQAQSGATLEEAQATQPAAPWQAQLGSQRRMNKLMALLYVGLADFEAAEFMPRLAPRTAEASLAWLIGCWTTAPNGVTIEERWTVGSDGSLNGRGRTLRDGKVVGSEVVQITGRGDSLRYTADPSGQSVATFPASEFTDGSVTFSNSTHDFPTRISYRRAGDFGLHAEIAGQGQTGERVITFPYTAAVCRDH
;
A
#
# COMPACT_ATOMS: atom_id res chain seq x y z
N MET A 1 -74.17 -39.53 23.48
CA MET A 1 -73.94 -38.23 24.16
C MET A 1 -72.60 -38.29 24.87
N THR A 2 -71.61 -37.66 24.24
CA THR A 2 -70.36 -37.07 24.75
C THR A 2 -69.85 -37.47 26.14
N ARG A 3 -68.74 -38.21 26.19
CA ARG A 3 -67.77 -38.17 27.30
C ARG A 3 -66.42 -37.72 26.76
N GLY A 4 -65.92 -36.65 27.37
CA GLY A 4 -64.82 -35.82 26.89
C GLY A 4 -63.43 -36.43 27.06
N THR A 5 -62.57 -36.03 26.13
CA THR A 5 -61.13 -36.17 26.12
C THR A 5 -60.49 -35.33 27.23
N PRO A 6 -59.45 -35.82 27.94
CA PRO A 6 -58.72 -35.00 28.89
C PRO A 6 -57.80 -34.02 28.16
N ILE A 7 -57.86 -32.76 28.59
CA ILE A 7 -56.95 -31.69 28.16
C ILE A 7 -55.59 -31.95 28.82
N GLY A 8 -54.60 -32.32 28.02
CA GLY A 8 -53.20 -32.38 28.44
C GLY A 8 -52.68 -30.97 28.70
N ALA A 9 -52.26 -30.70 29.94
CA ALA A 9 -51.59 -29.48 30.31
C ALA A 9 -50.20 -29.42 29.63
N PHE A 10 -50.09 -28.61 28.57
CA PHE A 10 -48.79 -28.23 28.02
C PHE A 10 -48.12 -27.25 28.99
N CYS A 11 -47.21 -27.77 29.83
CA CYS A 11 -46.24 -26.94 30.54
C CYS A 11 -45.33 -26.28 29.51
N LEU A 12 -45.58 -25.00 29.21
CA LEU A 12 -44.59 -24.13 28.59
C LEU A 12 -43.42 -23.97 29.59
N LEU A 13 -42.39 -24.79 29.45
CA LEU A 13 -41.07 -24.46 29.97
C LEU A 13 -40.60 -23.22 29.20
N ALA A 14 -40.77 -22.05 29.81
CA ALA A 14 -40.00 -20.87 29.45
C ALA A 14 -38.53 -21.20 29.72
N CYS A 15 -37.81 -21.60 28.66
CA CYS A 15 -36.35 -21.54 28.68
C CYS A 15 -35.98 -20.07 28.87
N LEU A 16 -35.72 -19.68 30.11
CA LEU A 16 -34.94 -18.49 30.40
C LEU A 16 -33.57 -18.75 29.79
N ALA A 17 -33.40 -18.32 28.54
CA ALA A 17 -32.09 -18.22 27.92
C ALA A 17 -31.29 -17.30 28.82
N THR A 18 -30.34 -17.87 29.56
CA THR A 18 -29.31 -17.10 30.22
C THR A 18 -28.61 -16.32 29.10
N PRO A 19 -28.57 -14.98 29.14
CA PRO A 19 -27.76 -14.25 28.19
C PRO A 19 -26.35 -14.80 28.33
N ALA A 20 -25.78 -15.28 27.22
CA ALA A 20 -24.37 -15.62 27.18
C ALA A 20 -23.60 -14.42 27.76
N PRO A 21 -22.66 -14.62 28.70
CA PRO A 21 -21.88 -13.51 29.22
C PRO A 21 -21.29 -12.78 28.01
N ALA A 22 -21.57 -11.48 27.91
CA ALA A 22 -20.93 -10.62 26.93
C ALA A 22 -19.44 -10.88 27.05
N GLN A 23 -18.86 -11.50 26.02
CA GLN A 23 -17.43 -11.77 25.98
C GLN A 23 -16.78 -10.40 26.07
N GLN A 24 -16.26 -10.05 27.24
CA GLN A 24 -15.39 -8.92 27.37
C GLN A 24 -14.22 -9.25 26.45
N ASP A 25 -14.14 -8.58 25.30
CA ASP A 25 -12.94 -8.58 24.47
C ASP A 25 -11.80 -8.16 25.40
N VAL A 26 -11.07 -9.13 25.95
CA VAL A 26 -9.83 -8.85 26.65
C VAL A 26 -8.90 -8.38 25.56
N MET A 27 -8.86 -7.06 25.37
CA MET A 27 -8.06 -6.44 24.34
C MET A 27 -6.59 -6.53 24.74
N VAL A 28 -5.98 -7.66 24.43
CA VAL A 28 -4.57 -7.91 24.72
C VAL A 28 -3.71 -7.14 23.72
N MET A 29 -2.78 -6.33 24.22
CA MET A 29 -1.64 -5.86 23.45
C MET A 29 -0.49 -6.86 23.59
N ARG A 30 0.25 -7.06 22.50
CA ARG A 30 1.37 -7.99 22.45
C ARG A 30 2.58 -7.30 21.85
N ALA A 31 3.77 -7.77 22.23
CA ALA A 31 5.02 -7.40 21.59
C ALA A 31 5.48 -8.50 20.65
N GLU A 32 5.80 -8.15 19.41
CA GLU A 32 6.57 -8.97 18.48
C GLU A 32 8.01 -8.47 18.47
N ARG A 33 9.00 -9.34 18.74
CA ARG A 33 10.41 -8.95 18.65
C ARG A 33 10.86 -8.93 17.18
N LEU A 34 11.45 -7.82 16.77
CA LEU A 34 12.08 -7.65 15.45
C LEU A 34 13.61 -7.82 15.50
N GLY A 35 14.18 -7.74 16.70
CA GLY A 35 15.60 -7.96 16.97
C GLY A 35 15.86 -8.00 18.48
N PRO A 36 17.14 -8.00 18.91
CA PRO A 36 17.50 -7.97 20.32
C PRO A 36 16.87 -6.78 21.07
N ASP A 37 16.97 -5.61 20.45
CA ASP A 37 16.60 -4.32 21.03
C ASP A 37 15.37 -3.68 20.37
N LEU A 38 14.73 -4.40 19.43
CA LEU A 38 13.60 -3.89 18.66
C LEU A 38 12.38 -4.78 18.82
N ALA A 39 11.23 -4.15 19.04
CA ALA A 39 9.94 -4.82 19.10
C ALA A 39 8.83 -3.93 18.53
N VAL A 40 7.71 -4.54 18.15
CA VAL A 40 6.47 -3.84 17.82
C VAL A 40 5.40 -4.22 18.81
N ILE A 41 4.80 -3.23 19.46
CA ILE A 41 3.61 -3.42 20.29
C ILE A 41 2.38 -3.20 19.41
N SER A 42 1.50 -4.19 19.36
CA SER A 42 0.28 -4.17 18.54
C SER A 42 -0.90 -4.80 19.27
N GLY A 43 -2.13 -4.52 18.80
CA GLY A 43 -3.36 -5.11 19.33
C GLY A 43 -4.58 -4.71 18.52
N PHE A 44 -5.73 -5.33 18.78
CA PHE A 44 -6.95 -5.06 18.02
C PHE A 44 -7.42 -3.61 18.17
N ALA A 45 -7.65 -2.94 17.02
CA ALA A 45 -8.12 -1.55 16.88
C ALA A 45 -7.22 -0.51 17.57
N ASN A 46 -5.92 -0.55 17.25
CA ASN A 46 -4.85 0.28 17.81
C ASN A 46 -3.75 0.51 16.78
N GLY A 47 -3.19 1.72 16.74
CA GLY A 47 -1.89 2.00 16.09
C GLY A 47 -0.74 1.14 16.66
N ASN A 48 0.12 0.64 15.78
CA ASN A 48 1.34 -0.04 16.19
C ASN A 48 2.32 0.94 16.84
N ILE A 49 3.12 0.43 17.78
CA ILE A 49 4.24 1.18 18.37
C ILE A 49 5.52 0.43 18.02
N LEU A 50 6.46 1.07 17.33
CA LEU A 50 7.84 0.57 17.25
C LEU A 50 8.58 0.95 18.53
N VAL A 51 9.26 -0.02 19.13
CA VAL A 51 10.03 0.12 20.37
C VAL A 51 11.49 -0.16 20.08
N LEU A 52 12.37 0.79 20.40
CA LEU A 52 13.82 0.62 20.42
C LEU A 52 14.32 0.81 21.86
N THR A 53 14.84 -0.26 22.47
CA THR A 53 15.41 -0.24 23.82
C THR A 53 16.93 -0.15 23.79
N GLY A 54 17.53 0.32 24.88
CA GLY A 54 18.99 0.28 25.06
C GLY A 54 19.47 1.10 26.24
N PRO A 55 20.80 1.22 26.44
CA PRO A 55 21.38 1.81 27.64
C PRO A 55 21.06 3.30 27.81
N GLU A 56 20.77 4.03 26.73
CA GLU A 56 20.43 5.45 26.80
C GLU A 56 18.98 5.65 27.24
N GLY A 57 18.10 4.66 27.05
CA GLY A 57 16.67 4.70 27.32
C GLY A 57 15.86 4.02 26.22
N THR A 58 14.53 4.17 26.27
CA THR A 58 13.63 3.64 25.24
C THR A 58 13.15 4.76 24.31
N LEU A 59 13.19 4.51 23.00
CA LEU A 59 12.54 5.32 21.97
C LEU A 59 11.31 4.59 21.45
N LEU A 60 10.21 5.32 21.33
CA LEU A 60 8.96 4.86 20.73
C LEU A 60 8.71 5.59 19.41
N VAL A 61 8.13 4.89 18.44
CA VAL A 61 7.39 5.51 17.33
C VAL A 61 5.91 5.27 17.60
N ASP A 62 5.16 6.36 17.74
CA ASP A 62 3.79 6.45 18.25
C ASP A 62 3.62 6.02 19.73
N ALA A 63 2.50 6.43 20.33
CA ALA A 63 2.28 6.35 21.78
C ALA A 63 0.93 5.77 22.21
N GLN A 64 0.15 5.25 21.25
CA GLN A 64 -1.20 4.73 21.49
C GLN A 64 -2.25 5.77 21.91
N SER A 65 -3.52 5.34 21.93
CA SER A 65 -4.64 6.14 22.46
C SER A 65 -4.62 6.23 23.99
N ALA A 66 -5.30 7.23 24.57
CA ALA A 66 -5.44 7.38 26.02
C ALA A 66 -6.08 6.15 26.67
N ARG A 67 -7.01 5.49 25.97
CA ARG A 67 -7.67 4.27 26.43
C ARG A 67 -6.74 3.05 26.51
N ARG A 68 -5.60 3.09 25.84
CA ARG A 68 -4.76 1.92 25.58
C ARG A 68 -3.32 2.06 26.02
N VAL A 69 -2.85 3.28 26.23
CA VAL A 69 -1.47 3.55 26.62
C VAL A 69 -1.05 2.79 27.88
N GLY A 70 -1.95 2.57 28.85
CA GLY A 70 -1.65 1.75 30.04
C GLY A 70 -1.36 0.28 29.74
N LEU A 71 -1.99 -0.29 28.71
CA LEU A 71 -1.68 -1.65 28.24
C LEU A 71 -0.33 -1.69 27.53
N ALA A 72 -0.04 -0.70 26.68
CA ALA A 72 1.25 -0.57 26.02
C ALA A 72 2.40 -0.40 27.04
N ASP A 73 2.20 0.42 28.07
CA ASP A 73 3.15 0.63 29.18
C ASP A 73 3.39 -0.65 29.99
N SER A 74 2.35 -1.46 30.18
CA SER A 74 2.46 -2.78 30.82
C SER A 74 3.27 -3.77 29.96
N VAL A 75 3.11 -3.72 28.64
CA VAL A 75 3.91 -4.52 27.69
C VAL A 75 5.38 -4.07 27.70
N LEU A 76 5.65 -2.75 27.70
CA LEU A 76 7.00 -2.20 27.84
C LEU A 76 7.68 -2.68 29.13
N THR A 77 6.95 -2.64 30.24
CA THR A 77 7.44 -3.15 31.54
C THR A 77 7.77 -4.64 31.46
N SER A 78 6.91 -5.43 30.80
CA SER A 78 7.12 -6.87 30.63
C SER A 78 8.30 -7.22 29.70
N LEU A 79 8.64 -6.32 28.77
CA LEU A 79 9.84 -6.41 27.94
C LEU A 79 11.13 -6.08 28.71
N GLY A 80 11.02 -5.54 29.94
CA GLY A 80 12.15 -5.00 30.69
C GLY A 80 12.69 -3.71 30.07
N ALA A 81 11.84 -2.95 29.38
CA ALA A 81 12.27 -1.73 28.71
C ALA A 81 12.75 -0.68 29.73
N PRO A 82 13.91 -0.03 29.49
CA PRO A 82 14.31 1.16 30.24
C PRO A 82 13.28 2.29 30.10
N PRO A 83 13.36 3.35 30.93
CA PRO A 83 12.44 4.49 30.83
C PRO A 83 12.36 5.05 29.41
N VAL A 84 11.14 5.36 28.97
CA VAL A 84 10.89 6.03 27.68
C VAL A 84 11.43 7.45 27.75
N ARG A 85 12.32 7.79 26.82
CA ARG A 85 12.95 9.11 26.72
C ARG A 85 12.56 9.87 25.48
N TRP A 86 12.14 9.16 24.43
CA TRP A 86 11.75 9.76 23.16
C TRP A 86 10.49 9.08 22.64
N VAL A 87 9.58 9.88 22.10
CA VAL A 87 8.44 9.43 21.32
C VAL A 87 8.44 10.22 20.02
N ILE A 88 8.42 9.53 18.88
CA ILE A 88 8.26 10.13 17.56
C ILE A 88 6.84 9.83 17.09
N ASN A 89 5.99 10.82 16.89
CA ASN A 89 4.67 10.59 16.32
C ASN A 89 4.71 10.63 14.79
N THR A 90 4.07 9.66 14.15
CA THR A 90 3.96 9.58 12.70
C THR A 90 2.97 10.60 12.15
N HIS A 91 1.85 10.82 12.85
CA HIS A 91 0.82 11.79 12.48
C HIS A 91 -0.07 12.10 13.69
N TYR A 92 -1.13 12.90 13.50
CA TYR A 92 -1.88 13.50 14.61
C TYR A 92 -3.04 12.67 15.17
N HIS A 93 -3.39 11.52 14.58
CA HIS A 93 -4.57 10.77 15.03
C HIS A 93 -4.37 10.24 16.46
N SER A 94 -5.48 10.22 17.19
CA SER A 94 -5.49 10.04 18.65
C SER A 94 -4.89 8.72 19.10
N ASP A 95 -5.11 7.67 18.32
CA ASP A 95 -4.56 6.34 18.53
C ASP A 95 -3.05 6.23 18.26
N HIS A 96 -2.41 7.31 17.82
CA HIS A 96 -0.97 7.45 17.70
C HIS A 96 -0.37 8.45 18.70
N THR A 97 -1.14 9.45 19.16
CA THR A 97 -0.60 10.58 19.93
C THR A 97 -1.11 10.73 21.36
N GLU A 98 -2.29 10.21 21.73
CA GLU A 98 -2.86 10.57 23.03
C GLU A 98 -2.04 10.08 24.22
N GLY A 99 -1.35 8.94 24.09
CA GLY A 99 -0.45 8.41 25.12
C GLY A 99 0.81 9.25 25.35
N ASN A 100 1.08 10.27 24.52
CA ASN A 100 2.17 11.22 24.71
C ASN A 100 2.14 11.84 26.11
N ALA A 101 0.96 12.17 26.64
CA ALA A 101 0.81 12.77 27.97
C ALA A 101 1.44 11.89 29.07
N LEU A 102 1.25 10.56 28.99
CA LEU A 102 1.84 9.63 29.95
C LEU A 102 3.37 9.69 29.92
N PHE A 103 3.96 9.52 28.74
CA PHE A 103 5.41 9.46 28.60
C PHE A 103 6.08 10.81 28.86
N ARG A 104 5.46 11.92 28.45
CA ARG A 104 5.92 13.27 28.74
C ARG A 104 5.90 13.57 30.25
N SER A 105 4.87 13.12 30.97
CA SER A 105 4.82 13.27 32.44
C SER A 105 5.99 12.57 33.15
N ARG A 106 6.62 11.59 32.49
CA ARG A 106 7.81 10.85 32.94
C ARG A 106 9.12 11.37 32.35
N GLY A 107 9.09 12.52 31.66
CA GLY A 107 10.26 13.19 31.12
C GLY A 107 10.65 12.83 29.69
N ALA A 108 9.80 12.12 28.93
CA ALA A 108 10.07 11.87 27.52
C ALA A 108 9.95 13.14 26.67
N GLU A 109 10.86 13.29 25.71
CA GLU A 109 10.75 14.26 24.61
C GLU A 109 9.77 13.72 23.57
N ILE A 110 8.77 14.52 23.21
CA ILE A 110 7.78 14.20 22.18
C ILE A 110 8.14 14.95 20.91
N ILE A 111 8.41 14.21 19.84
CA ILE A 111 8.90 14.71 18.56
C ILE A 111 7.83 14.50 17.50
N GLY A 112 7.53 15.54 16.75
CA GLY A 112 6.55 15.48 15.66
C GLY A 112 6.88 16.42 14.51
N GLN A 113 6.16 16.27 13.41
CA GLN A 113 6.29 17.21 12.29
C GLN A 113 5.63 18.56 12.65
N GLU A 114 6.05 19.68 12.06
CA GLU A 114 5.58 21.04 12.41
C GLU A 114 4.05 21.27 12.27
N GLN A 115 3.36 20.47 11.46
CA GLN A 115 1.89 20.43 11.31
C GLN A 115 1.20 19.67 12.44
N LEU A 116 1.91 18.77 13.14
CA LEU A 116 1.35 17.94 14.22
C LEU A 116 0.63 18.79 15.28
N PRO A 117 1.27 19.80 15.93
CA PRO A 117 0.58 20.58 16.95
C PRO A 117 -0.59 21.39 16.38
N MET A 118 -0.48 21.86 15.13
CA MET A 118 -1.56 22.61 14.46
C MET A 118 -2.78 21.72 14.24
N GLN A 119 -2.58 20.46 13.81
CA GLN A 119 -3.68 19.52 13.63
C GLN A 119 -4.27 19.08 14.98
N MET A 120 -3.42 18.73 15.95
CA MET A 120 -3.88 18.31 17.29
C MET A 120 -4.75 19.37 17.98
N ALA A 121 -4.46 20.66 17.78
CA ALA A 121 -5.20 21.77 18.40
C ALA A 121 -6.55 22.09 17.76
N LYS A 122 -6.87 21.54 16.58
CA LYS A 122 -8.15 21.81 15.91
C LYS A 122 -9.30 21.10 16.62
N ASP A 123 -10.41 21.83 16.71
CA ASP A 123 -11.74 21.26 16.89
C ASP A 123 -12.33 21.01 15.49
N THR A 124 -12.73 19.78 15.19
CA THR A 124 -13.12 19.38 13.82
C THR A 124 -14.44 18.63 13.85
N THR A 125 -15.44 19.14 13.12
CA THR A 125 -16.71 18.46 12.86
C THR A 125 -16.87 18.28 11.37
N ILE A 126 -17.12 17.04 10.94
CA ILE A 126 -17.32 16.66 9.55
C ILE A 126 -18.74 16.16 9.39
N ALA A 127 -19.67 17.09 9.12
CA ALA A 127 -21.09 16.78 8.94
C ALA A 127 -21.31 15.77 7.80
N SER A 128 -20.56 15.90 6.71
CA SER A 128 -20.60 15.00 5.54
C SER A 128 -20.10 13.57 5.83
N TRP A 129 -19.54 13.31 7.01
CA TRP A 129 -19.03 12.01 7.42
C TRP A 129 -19.74 11.48 8.67
N GLY A 130 -21.06 11.61 8.69
CA GLY A 130 -21.91 11.12 9.79
C GLY A 130 -21.69 11.88 11.09
N ASP A 131 -21.53 13.21 10.97
CA ASP A 131 -21.25 14.12 12.09
C ASP A 131 -20.04 13.70 12.93
N TRP A 132 -19.01 13.15 12.27
CA TRP A 132 -17.77 12.81 12.95
C TRP A 132 -17.18 14.06 13.60
N HIS A 133 -16.87 13.96 14.88
CA HIS A 133 -16.36 15.08 15.66
C HIS A 133 -15.11 14.66 16.42
N ARG A 134 -14.11 15.54 16.39
CA ARG A 134 -12.87 15.42 17.14
C ARG A 134 -12.60 16.72 17.86
N THR A 135 -12.50 16.60 19.18
CA THR A 135 -12.09 17.71 20.05
C THR A 135 -10.58 17.92 19.98
N PRO A 136 -10.08 19.12 20.34
CA PRO A 136 -8.65 19.37 20.50
C PRO A 136 -8.00 18.36 21.45
N ALA A 137 -6.76 17.99 21.16
CA ALA A 137 -5.99 17.10 22.02
C ALA A 137 -5.63 17.79 23.36
N ASP A 138 -5.42 16.99 24.40
CA ASP A 138 -4.89 17.46 25.68
C ASP A 138 -3.54 18.19 25.44
N PRO A 139 -3.36 19.43 25.94
CA PRO A 139 -2.08 20.13 25.89
C PRO A 139 -0.88 19.31 26.41
N ALA A 140 -1.11 18.36 27.31
CA ALA A 140 -0.10 17.42 27.79
C ALA A 140 0.41 16.48 26.69
N SER A 141 -0.41 16.15 25.68
CA SER A 141 -0.04 15.27 24.57
C SER A 141 0.69 15.98 23.43
N MET A 142 0.77 17.31 23.44
CA MET A 142 1.42 18.10 22.40
C MET A 142 2.93 17.80 22.30
N PRO A 143 3.52 17.89 21.08
CA PRO A 143 4.95 17.69 20.89
C PRO A 143 5.78 18.75 21.64
N THR A 144 6.91 18.33 22.20
CA THR A 144 7.89 19.22 22.83
C THR A 144 8.97 19.69 21.86
N ARG A 145 9.13 19.00 20.74
CA ARG A 145 10.03 19.36 19.64
C ARG A 145 9.38 19.07 18.30
N THR A 146 9.60 19.95 17.33
CA THR A 146 9.15 19.75 15.96
C THR A 146 10.29 19.67 14.96
N PHE A 147 10.02 19.06 13.80
CA PHE A 147 10.86 19.12 12.61
C PHE A 147 10.00 19.47 11.38
N ARG A 148 10.63 20.00 10.33
CA ARG A 148 9.95 20.39 9.09
C ARG A 148 9.97 19.26 8.05
N ASP A 149 11.13 19.05 7.44
CA ASP A 149 11.29 18.12 6.31
C ASP A 149 11.82 16.75 6.74
N SER A 150 12.88 16.74 7.53
CA SER A 150 13.48 15.52 8.06
C SER A 150 14.22 15.77 9.36
N LEU A 151 14.47 14.68 10.09
CA LEU A 151 15.26 14.66 11.31
C LEU A 151 16.06 13.37 11.34
N THR A 152 17.35 13.46 11.67
CA THR A 152 18.18 12.28 11.96
C THR A 152 18.56 12.26 13.43
N LEU A 153 18.38 11.11 14.08
CA LEU A 153 18.75 10.87 15.46
C LEU A 153 19.73 9.69 15.54
N GLN A 154 20.57 9.71 16.56
CA GLN A 154 21.41 8.58 16.97
C GLN A 154 20.94 8.17 18.37
N VAL A 155 20.39 6.97 18.52
CA VAL A 155 19.86 6.47 19.80
C VAL A 155 20.21 5.00 19.95
N ASN A 156 20.81 4.61 21.07
CA ASN A 156 21.20 3.23 21.37
C ASN A 156 22.05 2.60 20.25
N GLY A 157 22.92 3.40 19.63
CA GLY A 157 23.76 2.97 18.50
C GLY A 157 23.02 2.77 17.17
N GLN A 158 21.71 3.07 17.08
CA GLN A 158 20.94 3.05 15.84
C GLN A 158 20.84 4.45 15.25
N ARG A 159 21.00 4.52 13.92
CA ARG A 159 20.60 5.69 13.14
C ARG A 159 19.12 5.63 12.83
N ILE A 160 18.42 6.72 13.14
CA ILE A 160 16.98 6.85 12.92
C ILE A 160 16.76 8.06 12.01
N ILE A 161 16.13 7.83 10.86
CA ILE A 161 15.84 8.85 9.87
C ILE A 161 14.32 9.04 9.81
N VAL A 162 13.86 10.20 10.23
CA VAL A 162 12.46 10.62 10.17
C VAL A 162 12.27 11.53 8.96
N THR A 163 11.32 11.22 8.08
CA THR A 163 11.04 12.01 6.87
C THR A 163 9.57 12.38 6.81
N HIS A 164 9.27 13.66 6.61
CA HIS A 164 7.92 14.16 6.36
C HIS A 164 7.43 13.73 4.98
N ILE A 165 6.19 13.26 4.91
CA ILE A 165 5.46 13.00 3.68
C ILE A 165 4.30 14.01 3.63
N PRO A 166 4.33 14.98 2.71
CA PRO A 166 3.28 15.99 2.63
C PRO A 166 2.00 15.42 2.00
N SER A 167 0.85 15.84 2.55
CA SER A 167 -0.48 15.63 1.97
C SER A 167 -0.79 14.17 1.62
N ALA A 168 -0.47 13.24 2.50
CA ALA A 168 -0.69 11.81 2.32
C ALA A 168 -1.91 11.32 3.09
N HIS A 169 -1.73 10.66 4.24
CA HIS A 169 -2.84 10.33 5.13
C HIS A 169 -3.41 11.60 5.77
N THR A 170 -2.50 12.50 6.17
CA THR A 170 -2.75 13.85 6.67
C THR A 170 -1.81 14.83 5.94
N ASN A 171 -1.68 16.08 6.41
CA ASN A 171 -0.63 16.98 5.91
C ASN A 171 0.69 16.91 6.71
N GLY A 172 0.74 16.13 7.78
CA GLY A 172 1.84 16.09 8.75
C GLY A 172 2.45 14.71 8.95
N ASP A 173 2.31 13.81 7.97
CA ASP A 173 2.73 12.41 8.11
C ASP A 173 4.25 12.26 8.11
N ALA A 174 4.76 11.31 8.87
CA ALA A 174 6.18 11.00 8.94
C ALA A 174 6.43 9.50 8.89
N ILE A 175 7.44 9.12 8.12
CA ILE A 175 8.00 7.76 8.13
C ILE A 175 9.28 7.76 8.97
N VAL A 176 9.53 6.68 9.69
CA VAL A 176 10.69 6.48 10.56
C VAL A 176 11.47 5.25 10.11
N TRP A 177 12.67 5.47 9.57
CA TRP A 177 13.52 4.43 9.02
C TRP A 177 14.77 4.20 9.88
N LEU A 178 15.01 2.94 10.25
CA LEU A 178 16.20 2.47 10.95
C LEU A 178 17.03 1.64 9.95
N PRO A 179 17.91 2.27 9.14
CA PRO A 179 18.68 1.58 8.11
C PRO A 179 19.50 0.41 8.64
N ASP A 180 20.14 0.57 9.80
CA ASP A 180 21.09 -0.41 10.32
C ASP A 180 20.37 -1.66 10.85
N ALA A 181 19.13 -1.52 11.30
CA ALA A 181 18.25 -2.62 11.68
C ALA A 181 17.38 -3.16 10.53
N ASN A 182 17.37 -2.48 9.37
CA ASN A 182 16.47 -2.74 8.25
C ASN A 182 14.97 -2.77 8.66
N VAL A 183 14.56 -1.79 9.46
CA VAL A 183 13.16 -1.63 9.92
C VAL A 183 12.62 -0.26 9.48
N LEU A 184 11.40 -0.25 8.97
CA LEU A 184 10.69 0.96 8.55
C LEU A 184 9.32 1.03 9.24
N HIS A 185 9.05 2.06 10.03
CA HIS A 185 7.70 2.39 10.48
C HIS A 185 7.11 3.47 9.57
N ILE A 186 6.02 3.16 8.89
CA ILE A 186 5.45 4.04 7.84
C ILE A 186 4.10 4.65 8.26
N GLY A 187 3.64 4.37 9.48
CA GLY A 187 2.37 4.90 10.00
C GLY A 187 1.19 4.54 9.11
N ASP A 188 0.14 5.35 9.15
CA ASP A 188 -1.11 5.11 8.40
C ASP A 188 -0.99 5.28 6.88
N LEU A 189 0.22 5.54 6.38
CA LEU A 189 0.51 5.41 4.95
C LEU A 189 0.52 3.95 4.48
N PHE A 190 0.59 3.00 5.42
CA PHE A 190 0.37 1.58 5.19
C PHE A 190 -0.51 1.00 6.29
N GLU A 191 -1.69 0.55 5.88
CA GLU A 191 -2.65 -0.18 6.73
C GLU A 191 -2.60 -1.65 6.33
N HIS A 192 -1.97 -2.50 7.14
CA HIS A 192 -1.78 -3.90 6.72
C HIS A 192 -3.05 -4.71 6.95
N MET A 193 -3.53 -5.34 5.87
CA MET A 193 -4.79 -6.09 5.81
C MET A 193 -6.04 -5.23 5.94
N ALA A 194 -5.95 -3.93 5.62
CA ALA A 194 -7.09 -3.02 5.57
C ALA A 194 -6.83 -1.89 4.57
N PRO A 195 -7.87 -1.26 3.99
CA PRO A 195 -7.69 -0.05 3.17
C PRO A 195 -7.38 1.17 4.06
N PRO A 196 -6.72 2.21 3.51
CA PRO A 196 -6.49 3.43 4.27
C PRO A 196 -7.78 4.16 4.60
N PHE A 197 -7.71 4.92 5.68
CA PHE A 197 -8.43 6.17 5.80
C PHE A 197 -7.55 7.27 5.18
N ILE A 198 -8.12 8.19 4.39
CA ILE A 198 -7.38 9.36 3.88
C ILE A 198 -8.08 10.57 4.48
N ASP A 199 -7.40 11.30 5.36
CA ASP A 199 -7.99 12.42 6.07
C ASP A 199 -7.94 13.70 5.23
N TRP A 200 -8.89 13.81 4.31
CA TRP A 200 -9.01 14.95 3.39
C TRP A 200 -9.10 16.30 4.11
N TRP A 201 -9.75 16.32 5.27
CA TRP A 201 -9.97 17.51 6.10
C TRP A 201 -8.70 17.94 6.84
N ALA A 202 -7.78 17.01 7.09
CA ALA A 202 -6.43 17.30 7.55
C ALA A 202 -5.42 17.53 6.41
N GLY A 203 -5.87 17.57 5.14
CA GLY A 203 -5.02 17.82 3.97
C GLY A 203 -4.41 16.57 3.35
N GLY A 204 -4.87 15.38 3.75
CA GLY A 204 -4.48 14.10 3.15
C GLY A 204 -5.03 13.93 1.74
N ARG A 205 -4.26 13.31 0.85
CA ARG A 205 -4.59 13.09 -0.57
C ARG A 205 -4.04 11.75 -1.04
N LEU A 206 -4.75 11.10 -1.97
CA LEU A 206 -4.29 9.86 -2.59
C LEU A 206 -2.90 10.00 -3.23
N ALA A 207 -2.62 11.12 -3.90
CA ALA A 207 -1.32 11.35 -4.52
C ALA A 207 -0.18 11.33 -3.50
N GLY A 208 -0.39 11.91 -2.31
CA GLY A 208 0.58 11.84 -1.22
C GLY A 208 0.68 10.45 -0.61
N MET A 209 -0.45 9.71 -0.48
CA MET A 209 -0.43 8.31 -0.04
C MET A 209 0.47 7.46 -0.94
N LEU A 210 0.30 7.56 -2.26
CA LEU A 210 1.14 6.86 -3.23
C LEU A 210 2.60 7.29 -3.14
N ALA A 211 2.88 8.59 -3.01
CA ALA A 211 4.25 9.10 -2.84
C ALA A 211 4.91 8.60 -1.54
N GLY A 212 4.15 8.51 -0.45
CA GLY A 212 4.60 7.97 0.83
C GLY A 212 4.90 6.48 0.75
N VAL A 213 4.02 5.71 0.13
CA VAL A 213 4.24 4.28 -0.16
C VAL A 213 5.47 4.08 -1.04
N ASP A 214 5.64 4.89 -2.10
CA ASP A 214 6.82 4.87 -2.98
C ASP A 214 8.09 5.21 -2.22
N ARG A 215 8.03 6.14 -1.28
CA ARG A 215 9.16 6.45 -0.40
C ARG A 215 9.51 5.28 0.52
N GLY A 216 8.52 4.59 1.07
CA GLY A 216 8.73 3.38 1.86
C GLY A 216 9.33 2.23 1.04
N LEU A 217 8.89 2.07 -0.21
CA LEU A 217 9.50 1.16 -1.16
C LEU A 217 10.96 1.56 -1.45
N ALA A 218 11.28 2.84 -1.64
CA ALA A 218 12.66 3.26 -1.84
C ALA A 218 13.59 2.96 -0.64
N HIS A 219 13.04 2.82 0.56
CA HIS A 219 13.77 2.48 1.79
C HIS A 219 13.73 1.00 2.18
N SER A 220 13.16 0.15 1.33
CA SER A 220 13.02 -1.29 1.63
C SER A 220 13.64 -2.18 0.57
N ASP A 221 14.14 -3.32 1.03
CA ASP A 221 14.55 -4.47 0.23
C ASP A 221 13.69 -5.69 0.60
N SER A 222 14.09 -6.89 0.16
CA SER A 222 13.36 -8.13 0.44
C SER A 222 13.41 -8.58 1.91
N ALA A 223 14.35 -8.06 2.70
CA ALA A 223 14.53 -8.41 4.11
C ALA A 223 13.95 -7.34 5.07
N THR A 224 13.56 -6.17 4.57
CA THR A 224 13.02 -5.09 5.40
C THR A 224 11.74 -5.49 6.11
N ARG A 225 11.70 -5.27 7.43
CA ARG A 225 10.47 -5.36 8.23
C ARG A 225 9.76 -4.01 8.19
N ILE A 226 8.53 -3.98 7.69
CA ILE A 226 7.73 -2.76 7.55
C ILE A 226 6.63 -2.76 8.60
N VAL A 227 6.70 -1.83 9.54
CA VAL A 227 5.69 -1.64 10.58
C VAL A 227 4.61 -0.69 10.05
N PRO A 228 3.39 -1.20 9.79
CA PRO A 228 2.27 -0.38 9.36
C PRO A 228 1.73 0.45 10.51
N GLY A 229 0.89 1.43 10.20
CA GLY A 229 0.08 2.15 11.17
C GLY A 229 -0.78 1.19 11.98
N HIS A 230 -1.52 0.29 11.31
CA HIS A 230 -2.23 -0.82 11.97
C HIS A 230 -2.04 -2.15 11.25
N GLY A 231 -2.27 -3.22 11.99
CA GLY A 231 -2.18 -4.59 11.49
C GLY A 231 -0.82 -5.24 11.74
N PRO A 232 -0.60 -6.46 11.22
CA PRO A 232 0.63 -7.20 11.46
C PRO A 232 1.84 -6.54 10.78
N VAL A 233 3.05 -6.78 11.29
CA VAL A 233 4.28 -6.31 10.63
C VAL A 233 4.37 -6.94 9.22
N GLY A 234 4.49 -6.11 8.20
CA GLY A 234 4.59 -6.52 6.81
C GLY A 234 6.03 -6.52 6.29
N ASN A 235 6.13 -6.70 4.98
CA ASN A 235 7.36 -6.63 4.20
C ASN A 235 7.16 -5.81 2.91
N ARG A 236 8.20 -5.68 2.10
CA ARG A 236 8.17 -4.96 0.82
C ARG A 236 7.08 -5.46 -0.14
N SER A 237 6.85 -6.77 -0.21
CA SER A 237 5.82 -7.35 -1.09
C SER A 237 4.41 -6.98 -0.63
N ASP A 238 4.17 -6.92 0.68
CA ASP A 238 2.89 -6.44 1.23
C ASP A 238 2.65 -4.97 0.86
N LEU A 239 3.69 -4.13 0.98
CA LEU A 239 3.60 -2.71 0.63
C LEU A 239 3.38 -2.48 -0.88
N LEU A 240 3.99 -3.31 -1.74
CA LEU A 240 3.70 -3.30 -3.18
C LEU A 240 2.25 -3.66 -3.49
N ARG A 241 1.72 -4.73 -2.88
CA ARG A 241 0.30 -5.11 -3.04
C ARG A 241 -0.63 -4.01 -2.55
N TYR A 242 -0.29 -3.36 -1.45
CA TYR A 242 -1.05 -2.24 -0.93
C TYR A 242 -1.07 -1.07 -1.91
N ARG A 243 0.08 -0.73 -2.50
CA ARG A 243 0.18 0.28 -3.56
C ARG A 243 -0.69 -0.05 -4.77
N GLU A 244 -0.63 -1.29 -5.25
CA GLU A 244 -1.42 -1.78 -6.38
C GLU A 244 -2.92 -1.63 -6.10
N MET A 245 -3.35 -1.91 -4.86
CA MET A 245 -4.74 -1.68 -4.46
C MET A 245 -5.12 -0.21 -4.49
N LEU A 246 -4.30 0.69 -3.95
CA LEU A 246 -4.59 2.12 -3.98
C LEU A 246 -4.78 2.62 -5.41
N LEU A 247 -3.89 2.21 -6.31
CA LEU A 247 -3.98 2.54 -7.74
C LEU A 247 -5.22 1.91 -8.39
N GLY A 248 -5.42 0.61 -8.24
CA GLY A 248 -6.51 -0.10 -8.90
C GLY A 248 -7.90 0.38 -8.47
N VAL A 249 -8.13 0.52 -7.16
CA VAL A 249 -9.42 1.00 -6.64
C VAL A 249 -9.65 2.45 -7.04
N SER A 250 -8.63 3.31 -6.95
CA SER A 250 -8.79 4.73 -7.33
C SER A 250 -9.04 4.93 -8.82
N SER A 251 -8.33 4.22 -9.69
CA SER A 251 -8.57 4.28 -11.14
C SER A 251 -9.99 3.81 -11.48
N ALA A 252 -10.44 2.70 -10.89
CA ALA A 252 -11.79 2.19 -11.14
C ALA A 252 -12.87 3.18 -10.67
N ILE A 253 -12.72 3.79 -9.50
CA ILE A 253 -13.65 4.83 -9.02
C ILE A 253 -13.62 6.07 -9.90
N ALA A 254 -12.44 6.53 -10.33
CA ALA A 254 -12.32 7.68 -11.22
C ALA A 254 -12.98 7.45 -12.58
N MET A 255 -12.83 6.26 -13.16
CA MET A 255 -13.50 5.89 -14.43
C MET A 255 -15.02 5.89 -14.30
N GLN A 256 -15.55 5.33 -13.20
CA GLN A 256 -16.99 5.32 -12.94
C GLN A 256 -17.52 6.74 -12.79
N ALA A 257 -16.86 7.57 -11.97
CA ALA A 257 -17.23 8.97 -11.79
C ALA A 257 -17.20 9.76 -13.12
N GLN A 258 -16.18 9.53 -13.97
CA GLN A 258 -16.08 10.18 -15.29
C GLN A 258 -17.21 9.77 -16.24
N SER A 259 -17.70 8.54 -16.14
CA SER A 259 -18.86 8.08 -16.91
C SER A 259 -20.20 8.61 -16.39
N GLY A 260 -20.18 9.39 -15.29
CA GLY A 260 -21.36 9.96 -14.64
C GLY A 260 -22.08 9.01 -13.68
N ALA A 261 -21.49 7.83 -13.41
CA ALA A 261 -22.05 6.88 -12.45
C ALA A 261 -21.97 7.42 -11.03
N THR A 262 -22.99 7.17 -10.20
CA THR A 262 -23.01 7.59 -8.79
C THR A 262 -22.01 6.78 -7.94
N LEU A 263 -21.76 7.22 -6.70
CA LEU A 263 -20.94 6.45 -5.76
C LEU A 263 -21.51 5.04 -5.52
N GLU A 264 -22.83 4.91 -5.39
CA GLU A 264 -23.50 3.62 -5.19
C GLU A 264 -23.31 2.70 -6.39
N GLU A 265 -23.45 3.23 -7.61
CA GLU A 265 -23.23 2.50 -8.86
C GLU A 265 -21.76 2.07 -8.98
N ALA A 266 -20.82 2.97 -8.69
CA ALA A 266 -19.39 2.67 -8.68
C ALA A 266 -19.04 1.56 -7.67
N GLN A 267 -19.59 1.63 -6.45
CA GLN A 267 -19.38 0.60 -5.43
C GLN A 267 -19.99 -0.76 -5.82
N ALA A 268 -21.14 -0.76 -6.52
CA ALA A 268 -21.80 -1.97 -6.98
C ALA A 268 -20.97 -2.77 -8.00
N THR A 269 -20.03 -2.13 -8.70
CA THR A 269 -19.07 -2.82 -9.60
C THR A 269 -17.97 -3.59 -8.87
N GLN A 270 -17.90 -3.49 -7.54
CA GLN A 270 -16.91 -4.15 -6.69
C GLN A 270 -15.46 -3.92 -7.16
N PRO A 271 -15.01 -2.65 -7.31
CA PRO A 271 -13.69 -2.34 -7.87
C PRO A 271 -12.52 -2.87 -7.02
N ALA A 272 -12.78 -3.22 -5.76
CA ALA A 272 -11.82 -3.80 -4.85
C ALA A 272 -11.83 -5.34 -4.80
N ALA A 273 -12.66 -6.01 -5.61
CA ALA A 273 -12.77 -7.47 -5.64
C ALA A 273 -11.41 -8.20 -5.73
N PRO A 274 -10.42 -7.73 -6.55
CA PRO A 274 -9.11 -8.38 -6.62
C PRO A 274 -8.34 -8.41 -5.29
N TRP A 275 -8.60 -7.47 -4.38
CA TRP A 275 -7.92 -7.33 -3.09
C TRP A 275 -8.79 -7.72 -1.88
N GLN A 276 -10.00 -8.21 -2.12
CA GLN A 276 -11.00 -8.43 -1.07
C GLN A 276 -10.59 -9.47 -0.03
N ALA A 277 -9.88 -10.52 -0.45
CA ALA A 277 -9.34 -11.54 0.45
C ALA A 277 -8.24 -11.00 1.38
N GLN A 278 -7.59 -9.89 1.01
CA GLN A 278 -6.47 -9.31 1.76
C GLN A 278 -6.93 -8.23 2.75
N LEU A 279 -8.08 -7.58 2.55
CA LEU A 279 -8.40 -6.31 3.23
C LEU A 279 -9.52 -6.39 4.28
N GLY A 280 -10.05 -7.59 4.51
CA GLY A 280 -10.85 -7.98 5.68
C GLY A 280 -12.19 -7.26 5.91
N SER A 281 -12.48 -6.13 5.25
CA SER A 281 -13.69 -5.35 5.51
C SER A 281 -14.21 -4.60 4.28
N GLN A 282 -15.31 -5.11 3.70
CA GLN A 282 -16.06 -4.40 2.66
C GLN A 282 -16.50 -3.01 3.12
N ARG A 283 -16.86 -2.87 4.40
CA ARG A 283 -17.27 -1.57 4.97
C ARG A 283 -16.13 -0.55 4.94
N ARG A 284 -14.90 -0.93 5.32
CA ARG A 284 -13.74 0.00 5.23
C ARG A 284 -13.43 0.33 3.78
N MET A 285 -13.61 -0.62 2.86
CA MET A 285 -13.41 -0.39 1.44
C MET A 285 -14.43 0.60 0.85
N ASN A 286 -15.71 0.45 1.20
CA ASN A 286 -16.75 1.41 0.79
C ASN A 286 -16.43 2.82 1.30
N LYS A 287 -15.86 2.95 2.50
CA LYS A 287 -15.38 4.24 3.02
C LYS A 287 -14.21 4.79 2.18
N LEU A 288 -13.22 3.97 1.83
CA LEU A 288 -12.15 4.42 0.92
C LEU A 288 -12.73 4.92 -0.41
N MET A 289 -13.62 4.16 -1.02
CA MET A 289 -14.28 4.56 -2.27
C MET A 289 -15.05 5.86 -2.12
N ALA A 290 -15.76 6.06 -1.01
CA ALA A 290 -16.45 7.32 -0.72
C ALA A 290 -15.48 8.50 -0.59
N LEU A 291 -14.33 8.32 0.08
CA LEU A 291 -13.30 9.37 0.20
C LEU A 291 -12.67 9.72 -1.16
N LEU A 292 -12.44 8.72 -2.00
CA LEU A 292 -11.94 8.92 -3.36
C LEU A 292 -12.95 9.69 -4.21
N TYR A 293 -14.24 9.37 -4.06
CA TYR A 293 -15.33 10.03 -4.78
C TYR A 293 -15.57 11.48 -4.30
N VAL A 294 -15.50 11.74 -2.99
CA VAL A 294 -15.55 13.11 -2.43
C VAL A 294 -14.38 13.94 -2.96
N GLY A 295 -13.17 13.37 -2.99
CA GLY A 295 -12.00 14.03 -3.56
C GLY A 295 -12.19 14.46 -5.01
N LEU A 296 -12.94 13.68 -5.80
CA LEU A 296 -13.29 13.98 -7.19
C LEU A 296 -14.39 15.05 -7.33
N ALA A 297 -15.25 15.22 -6.32
CA ALA A 297 -16.41 16.10 -6.37
C ALA A 297 -16.17 17.52 -5.81
N ASP A 298 -15.24 17.67 -4.85
CA ASP A 298 -14.94 18.95 -4.18
C ASP A 298 -13.92 19.83 -4.95
N PHE A 299 -13.46 19.42 -6.13
CA PHE A 299 -12.56 20.18 -7.00
C PHE A 299 -13.01 20.08 -8.47
N GLU A 300 -12.87 21.17 -9.24
CA GLU A 300 -12.99 21.08 -10.70
C GLU A 300 -12.05 19.96 -11.19
N ALA A 301 -12.59 19.00 -11.94
CA ALA A 301 -11.87 17.82 -12.44
C ALA A 301 -10.54 18.14 -13.16
N ALA A 302 -10.34 19.41 -13.56
CA ALA A 302 -9.12 19.93 -14.16
C ALA A 302 -7.92 20.09 -13.19
N GLU A 303 -8.16 20.35 -11.90
CA GLU A 303 -7.09 20.43 -10.87
C GLU A 303 -6.83 19.09 -10.17
N PHE A 304 -7.78 18.15 -10.25
CA PHE A 304 -7.66 16.79 -9.73
C PHE A 304 -6.63 15.94 -10.50
N MET A 305 -6.19 16.42 -11.64
CA MET A 305 -5.04 15.84 -12.33
C MET A 305 -3.76 16.40 -11.66
N PRO A 306 -2.97 15.62 -10.87
CA PRO A 306 -1.57 15.59 -11.29
C PRO A 306 -1.68 15.23 -12.76
N ARG A 307 -1.08 15.99 -13.68
CA ARG A 307 -0.96 15.52 -15.06
C ARG A 307 -0.67 14.02 -14.97
N LEU A 308 -1.64 13.17 -15.29
CA LEU A 308 -1.47 11.72 -15.40
C LEU A 308 -0.70 11.51 -16.71
N ALA A 309 0.38 12.25 -16.87
CA ALA A 309 1.55 11.79 -17.53
C ALA A 309 2.22 10.90 -16.47
N PRO A 310 2.19 9.57 -16.62
CA PRO A 310 3.13 8.71 -15.91
C PRO A 310 4.51 9.35 -16.01
N ARG A 311 5.08 9.71 -14.86
CA ARG A 311 6.35 10.47 -14.84
C ARG A 311 7.54 9.59 -15.23
N THR A 312 7.33 8.28 -15.39
CA THR A 312 8.29 7.25 -15.83
C THR A 312 7.57 6.12 -16.58
N ALA A 313 8.29 5.33 -17.39
CA ALA A 313 7.74 4.18 -18.10
C ALA A 313 7.17 3.11 -17.15
N GLU A 314 7.78 2.98 -15.96
CA GLU A 314 7.34 2.10 -14.87
C GLU A 314 5.86 2.29 -14.52
N ALA A 315 5.42 3.53 -14.30
CA ALA A 315 4.05 3.80 -13.88
C ALA A 315 3.02 3.49 -14.98
N SER A 316 3.38 3.69 -16.26
CA SER A 316 2.51 3.40 -17.42
C SER A 316 2.28 1.92 -17.65
N LEU A 317 3.27 1.10 -17.31
CA LEU A 317 3.39 -0.28 -17.76
C LEU A 317 3.69 -1.22 -16.59
N ALA A 318 3.27 -0.84 -15.37
CA ALA A 318 3.54 -1.61 -14.15
C ALA A 318 3.05 -3.06 -14.25
N TRP A 319 1.98 -3.29 -15.02
CA TRP A 319 1.42 -4.61 -15.28
C TRP A 319 2.31 -5.53 -16.14
N LEU A 320 3.36 -5.01 -16.79
CA LEU A 320 4.39 -5.82 -17.45
C LEU A 320 5.45 -6.34 -16.47
N ILE A 321 5.65 -5.66 -15.34
CA ILE A 321 6.74 -5.95 -14.41
C ILE A 321 6.51 -7.33 -13.78
N GLY A 322 7.55 -8.15 -13.75
CA GLY A 322 7.47 -9.51 -13.21
C GLY A 322 8.15 -10.52 -14.11
N CYS A 323 7.88 -11.79 -13.84
CA CYS A 323 8.40 -12.91 -14.61
C CYS A 323 7.24 -13.66 -15.25
N TRP A 324 7.43 -14.02 -16.52
CA TRP A 324 6.41 -14.53 -17.41
C TRP A 324 6.95 -15.75 -18.11
N THR A 325 6.12 -16.79 -18.27
CA THR A 325 6.52 -17.99 -19.00
C THR A 325 5.41 -18.50 -19.90
N THR A 326 5.81 -19.05 -21.04
CA THR A 326 4.92 -19.80 -21.94
C THR A 326 5.69 -20.99 -22.49
N ALA A 327 4.99 -22.06 -22.85
CA ALA A 327 5.63 -23.28 -23.35
C ALA A 327 4.96 -23.81 -24.63
N PRO A 328 4.87 -23.03 -25.71
CA PRO A 328 4.29 -23.51 -26.96
C PRO A 328 5.12 -24.66 -27.54
N ASN A 329 4.47 -25.76 -27.91
CA ASN A 329 5.08 -26.90 -28.62
C ASN A 329 6.37 -27.44 -27.98
N GLY A 330 6.47 -27.43 -26.65
CA GLY A 330 7.61 -27.96 -25.90
C GLY A 330 8.85 -27.05 -25.86
N VAL A 331 8.76 -25.82 -26.35
CA VAL A 331 9.79 -24.79 -26.22
C VAL A 331 9.37 -23.82 -25.13
N THR A 332 10.14 -23.71 -24.05
CA THR A 332 9.85 -22.76 -22.97
C THR A 332 10.40 -21.40 -23.33
N ILE A 333 9.56 -20.38 -23.22
CA ILE A 333 9.93 -18.98 -23.39
C ILE A 333 9.69 -18.30 -22.04
N GLU A 334 10.67 -17.55 -21.59
CA GLU A 334 10.62 -16.81 -20.33
C GLU A 334 10.92 -15.35 -20.61
N GLU A 335 10.12 -14.45 -20.04
CA GLU A 335 10.38 -13.01 -20.05
C GLU A 335 10.43 -12.49 -18.62
N ARG A 336 11.43 -11.66 -18.32
CA ARG A 336 11.52 -10.93 -17.06
C ARG A 336 11.57 -9.44 -17.34
N TRP A 337 10.65 -8.70 -16.74
CA TRP A 337 10.59 -7.25 -16.79
C TRP A 337 10.94 -6.67 -15.43
N THR A 338 11.92 -5.77 -15.42
CA THR A 338 12.44 -5.09 -14.21
C THR A 338 12.50 -3.59 -14.41
N VAL A 339 12.52 -2.85 -13.32
CA VAL A 339 12.64 -1.39 -13.34
C VAL A 339 14.11 -1.01 -13.25
N GLY A 340 14.57 -0.20 -14.20
CA GLY A 340 15.88 0.45 -14.16
C GLY A 340 15.89 1.62 -13.18
N SER A 341 17.07 1.95 -12.64
CA SER A 341 17.23 3.10 -11.73
C SER A 341 16.88 4.46 -12.36
N ASP A 342 16.83 4.52 -13.69
CA ASP A 342 16.42 5.68 -14.50
C ASP A 342 14.91 5.69 -14.83
N GLY A 343 14.16 4.71 -14.32
CA GLY A 343 12.72 4.56 -14.57
C GLY A 343 12.37 3.89 -15.91
N SER A 344 13.36 3.35 -16.65
CA SER A 344 13.10 2.50 -17.81
C SER A 344 12.59 1.12 -17.39
N LEU A 345 11.83 0.45 -18.26
CA LEU A 345 11.55 -0.98 -18.10
C LEU A 345 12.57 -1.79 -18.88
N ASN A 346 13.24 -2.73 -18.22
CA ASN A 346 14.24 -3.61 -18.78
C ASN A 346 13.66 -5.02 -18.86
N GLY A 347 13.39 -5.47 -20.09
CA GLY A 347 12.93 -6.80 -20.44
C GLY A 347 14.10 -7.71 -20.79
N ARG A 348 14.07 -8.95 -20.33
CA ARG A 348 15.01 -10.00 -20.73
C ARG A 348 14.23 -11.25 -21.09
N GLY A 349 14.26 -11.60 -22.37
CA GLY A 349 13.65 -12.81 -22.91
C GLY A 349 14.67 -13.94 -23.03
N ARG A 350 14.25 -15.18 -22.76
CA ARG A 350 15.02 -16.40 -23.03
C ARG A 350 14.15 -17.46 -23.66
N THR A 351 14.72 -18.17 -24.62
CA THR A 351 14.12 -19.36 -25.23
C THR A 351 14.91 -20.57 -24.80
N LEU A 352 14.24 -21.55 -24.23
CA LEU A 352 14.82 -22.79 -23.75
C LEU A 352 14.29 -23.97 -24.56
N ARG A 353 15.21 -24.85 -24.99
CA ARG A 353 14.90 -26.17 -25.55
C ARG A 353 15.60 -27.21 -24.69
N ASP A 354 14.85 -28.18 -24.19
CA ASP A 354 15.35 -29.22 -23.27
C ASP A 354 16.09 -28.61 -22.05
N GLY A 355 15.59 -27.49 -21.52
CA GLY A 355 16.16 -26.77 -20.38
C GLY A 355 17.44 -25.98 -20.67
N LYS A 356 17.93 -25.97 -21.92
CA LYS A 356 19.10 -25.19 -22.34
C LYS A 356 18.68 -23.92 -23.07
N VAL A 357 19.30 -22.80 -22.71
CA VAL A 357 19.08 -21.51 -23.40
C VAL A 357 19.60 -21.62 -24.84
N VAL A 358 18.70 -21.48 -25.81
CA VAL A 358 18.99 -21.49 -27.25
C VAL A 358 18.77 -20.14 -27.92
N GLY A 359 18.20 -19.19 -27.19
CA GLY A 359 18.00 -17.80 -27.63
C GLY A 359 17.83 -16.87 -26.45
N SER A 360 18.23 -15.62 -26.62
CA SER A 360 18.01 -14.56 -25.64
C SER A 360 17.88 -13.21 -26.32
N GLU A 361 17.09 -12.35 -25.70
CA GLU A 361 16.91 -10.96 -26.13
C GLU A 361 16.93 -10.05 -24.91
N VAL A 362 17.44 -8.84 -25.13
CA VAL A 362 17.32 -7.75 -24.16
C VAL A 362 16.47 -6.67 -24.80
N VAL A 363 15.58 -6.13 -24.01
CA VAL A 363 14.59 -5.15 -24.45
C VAL A 363 14.57 -4.03 -23.43
N GLN A 364 14.47 -2.79 -23.92
CA GLN A 364 14.26 -1.64 -23.06
C GLN A 364 13.06 -0.83 -23.53
N ILE A 365 12.18 -0.48 -22.61
CA ILE A 365 11.10 0.49 -22.84
C ILE A 365 11.44 1.78 -22.08
N THR A 366 11.53 2.87 -22.83
CA THR A 366 11.85 4.22 -22.32
C THR A 366 10.77 5.22 -22.73
N GLY A 367 10.68 6.37 -22.06
CA GLY A 367 9.69 7.41 -22.37
C GLY A 367 8.39 7.29 -21.55
N ARG A 368 7.32 7.95 -22.03
CA ARG A 368 6.00 8.01 -21.34
C ARG A 368 4.82 8.20 -22.29
N GLY A 369 3.69 7.55 -22.04
CA GLY A 369 2.49 7.65 -22.90
C GLY A 369 2.83 7.48 -24.38
N ASP A 370 2.38 8.41 -25.23
CA ASP A 370 2.64 8.39 -26.68
C ASP A 370 4.11 8.57 -27.07
N SER A 371 5.00 8.91 -26.12
CA SER A 371 6.45 9.01 -26.34
C SER A 371 7.23 7.74 -25.97
N LEU A 372 6.54 6.68 -25.54
CA LEU A 372 7.17 5.40 -25.23
C LEU A 372 7.89 4.85 -26.46
N ARG A 373 9.08 4.26 -26.23
CA ARG A 373 9.87 3.57 -27.26
C ARG A 373 10.31 2.21 -26.74
N TYR A 374 10.03 1.19 -27.53
CA TYR A 374 10.54 -0.17 -27.34
C TYR A 374 11.82 -0.32 -28.15
N THR A 375 12.92 -0.67 -27.51
CA THR A 375 14.22 -0.92 -28.15
C THR A 375 14.60 -2.37 -27.92
N ALA A 376 14.67 -3.14 -29.01
CA ALA A 376 15.08 -4.54 -28.99
C ALA A 376 16.57 -4.64 -29.33
N ASP A 377 17.33 -5.40 -28.55
CA ASP A 377 18.72 -5.79 -28.83
C ASP A 377 18.82 -7.33 -28.85
N PRO A 378 18.46 -7.96 -29.99
CA PRO A 378 18.52 -9.41 -30.13
C PRO A 378 19.97 -9.85 -30.37
N SER A 379 20.38 -10.96 -29.75
CA SER A 379 21.73 -11.48 -29.92
C SER A 379 22.06 -11.75 -31.40
N GLY A 380 23.11 -11.09 -31.91
CA GLY A 380 23.59 -11.27 -33.29
C GLY A 380 22.79 -10.54 -34.37
N GLN A 381 21.92 -9.59 -34.01
CA GLN A 381 21.15 -8.77 -34.95
C GLN A 381 21.35 -7.27 -34.66
N SER A 382 20.86 -6.42 -35.57
CA SER A 382 20.86 -4.97 -35.36
C SER A 382 19.81 -4.56 -34.33
N VAL A 383 20.15 -3.58 -33.49
CA VAL A 383 19.20 -2.95 -32.57
C VAL A 383 18.07 -2.30 -33.37
N ALA A 384 16.83 -2.51 -32.93
CA ALA A 384 15.65 -1.95 -33.56
C ALA A 384 14.79 -1.18 -32.55
N THR A 385 14.30 0.00 -32.93
CA THR A 385 13.44 0.84 -32.09
C THR A 385 12.05 1.00 -32.70
N PHE A 386 11.03 0.88 -31.85
CA PHE A 386 9.62 0.96 -32.19
C PHE A 386 8.95 2.00 -31.28
N PRO A 387 8.51 3.15 -31.81
CA PRO A 387 7.67 4.08 -31.08
C PRO A 387 6.30 3.47 -30.74
N ALA A 388 5.72 3.87 -29.61
CA ALA A 388 4.34 3.52 -29.30
C ALA A 388 3.39 4.13 -30.34
N SER A 389 2.49 3.31 -30.85
CA SER A 389 1.43 3.71 -31.78
C SER A 389 0.04 3.68 -31.13
N GLU A 390 -0.15 2.82 -30.13
CA GLU A 390 -1.39 2.75 -29.34
C GLU A 390 -1.05 2.44 -27.88
N PHE A 391 -1.80 3.04 -26.96
CA PHE A 391 -1.57 2.86 -25.53
C PHE A 391 -2.88 2.98 -24.76
N THR A 392 -3.11 2.03 -23.84
CA THR A 392 -4.21 2.02 -22.86
C THR A 392 -3.71 1.50 -21.51
N ASP A 393 -4.52 1.57 -20.47
CA ASP A 393 -4.17 1.10 -19.11
C ASP A 393 -3.81 -0.39 -19.03
N GLY A 394 -4.22 -1.20 -20.02
CA GLY A 394 -3.95 -2.64 -20.05
C GLY A 394 -3.30 -3.14 -21.34
N SER A 395 -2.89 -2.24 -22.25
CA SER A 395 -2.23 -2.63 -23.48
C SER A 395 -1.30 -1.55 -24.03
N VAL A 396 -0.24 -1.97 -24.70
CA VAL A 396 0.63 -1.09 -25.47
C VAL A 396 0.99 -1.74 -26.79
N THR A 397 0.96 -0.96 -27.87
CA THR A 397 1.40 -1.36 -29.20
C THR A 397 2.51 -0.43 -29.66
N PHE A 398 3.63 -1.01 -30.09
CA PHE A 398 4.77 -0.34 -30.69
C PHE A 398 4.85 -0.70 -32.16
N SER A 399 5.10 0.28 -33.02
CA SER A 399 5.11 0.07 -34.47
C SER A 399 6.30 0.76 -35.15
N ASN A 400 6.90 0.07 -36.11
CA ASN A 400 7.91 0.60 -37.03
C ASN A 400 7.65 0.01 -38.41
N SER A 401 6.97 0.77 -39.27
CA SER A 401 6.59 0.34 -40.62
C SER A 401 7.77 0.15 -41.58
N THR A 402 8.97 0.62 -41.21
CA THR A 402 10.19 0.50 -42.01
C THR A 402 11.05 -0.72 -41.63
N HIS A 403 10.73 -1.39 -40.52
CA HIS A 403 11.40 -2.63 -40.11
C HIS A 403 10.89 -3.80 -40.95
N ASP A 404 11.71 -4.81 -41.21
CA ASP A 404 11.39 -5.93 -42.10
C ASP A 404 10.40 -6.94 -41.46
N PHE A 405 10.74 -7.48 -40.29
CA PHE A 405 9.83 -8.19 -39.41
C PHE A 405 10.44 -8.25 -38.00
N PRO A 406 9.69 -7.90 -36.92
CA PRO A 406 8.30 -7.44 -36.91
C PRO A 406 8.17 -5.96 -37.30
N THR A 407 6.99 -5.53 -37.72
CA THR A 407 6.64 -4.09 -37.86
C THR A 407 5.77 -3.61 -36.70
N ARG A 408 5.20 -4.53 -35.92
CA ARG A 408 4.31 -4.27 -34.79
C ARG A 408 4.63 -5.23 -33.65
N ILE A 409 4.73 -4.70 -32.44
CA ILE A 409 4.93 -5.45 -31.19
C ILE A 409 3.86 -4.95 -30.22
N SER A 410 3.09 -5.83 -29.62
CA SER A 410 2.10 -5.43 -28.63
C SER A 410 2.11 -6.30 -27.39
N TYR A 411 1.76 -5.70 -26.27
CA TYR A 411 1.52 -6.39 -25.01
C TYR A 411 0.12 -6.02 -24.52
N ARG A 412 -0.58 -7.00 -23.95
CA ARG A 412 -1.90 -6.82 -23.36
C ARG A 412 -2.02 -7.66 -22.11
N ARG A 413 -2.50 -7.05 -21.02
CA ARG A 413 -2.84 -7.76 -19.79
C ARG A 413 -3.98 -8.76 -20.05
N ALA A 414 -3.82 -9.99 -19.57
CA ALA A 414 -4.76 -11.08 -19.78
C ALA A 414 -5.21 -11.68 -18.44
N GLY A 415 -6.20 -11.07 -17.80
CA GLY A 415 -6.55 -11.39 -16.41
C GLY A 415 -5.46 -11.00 -15.41
N ASP A 416 -5.50 -11.56 -14.21
CA ASP A 416 -4.62 -11.14 -13.12
C ASP A 416 -3.21 -11.75 -13.18
N PHE A 417 -3.06 -12.90 -13.84
CA PHE A 417 -1.79 -13.64 -13.94
C PHE A 417 -1.41 -13.99 -15.38
N GLY A 418 -2.02 -13.34 -16.37
CA GLY A 418 -1.73 -13.58 -17.77
C GLY A 418 -1.24 -12.32 -18.48
N LEU A 419 -0.39 -12.54 -19.45
CA LEU A 419 0.13 -11.52 -20.35
C LEU A 419 0.06 -12.07 -21.78
N HIS A 420 -0.51 -11.32 -22.71
CA HIS A 420 -0.47 -11.65 -24.12
C HIS A 420 0.52 -10.71 -24.80
N ALA A 421 1.62 -11.24 -25.29
CA ALA A 421 2.48 -10.53 -26.22
C ALA A 421 2.18 -10.98 -27.67
N GLU A 422 2.29 -10.06 -28.61
CA GLU A 422 2.15 -10.33 -30.04
C GLU A 422 3.24 -9.60 -30.81
N ILE A 423 3.87 -10.29 -31.75
CA ILE A 423 4.71 -9.68 -32.78
C ILE A 423 4.09 -9.94 -34.15
N ALA A 424 3.98 -8.90 -34.97
CA ALA A 424 3.31 -8.95 -36.26
C ALA A 424 4.05 -8.13 -37.32
N GLY A 425 3.88 -8.51 -38.57
CA GLY A 425 4.42 -7.80 -39.73
C GLY A 425 4.19 -8.56 -41.03
N GLN A 426 4.70 -8.04 -42.14
CA GLN A 426 4.58 -8.72 -43.43
C GLN A 426 5.51 -9.94 -43.46
N GLY A 427 4.95 -11.12 -43.78
CA GLY A 427 5.69 -12.34 -44.07
C GLY A 427 5.71 -12.64 -45.57
N GLN A 428 6.31 -13.78 -45.96
CA GLN A 428 6.42 -14.18 -47.36
C GLN A 428 5.06 -14.47 -48.05
N THR A 429 4.01 -14.78 -47.29
CA THR A 429 2.70 -15.21 -47.79
C THR A 429 1.54 -14.34 -47.28
N GLY A 430 1.81 -13.13 -46.78
CA GLY A 430 0.83 -12.24 -46.15
C GLY A 430 1.22 -11.81 -44.75
N GLU A 431 0.28 -11.23 -43.99
CA GLU A 431 0.55 -10.82 -42.60
C GLU A 431 0.90 -12.04 -41.75
N ARG A 432 2.06 -11.97 -41.10
CA ARG A 432 2.55 -12.95 -40.14
C ARG A 432 2.32 -12.38 -38.75
N VAL A 433 1.61 -13.14 -37.90
CA VAL A 433 1.36 -12.82 -36.49
C VAL A 433 1.85 -13.97 -35.63
N ILE A 434 2.61 -13.67 -34.59
CA ILE A 434 3.09 -14.63 -33.59
C ILE A 434 2.64 -14.15 -32.23
N THR A 435 1.94 -15.01 -31.49
CA THR A 435 1.39 -14.71 -30.18
C THR A 435 2.07 -15.53 -29.09
N PHE A 436 2.27 -14.89 -27.95
CA PHE A 436 2.88 -15.48 -26.76
C PHE A 436 1.89 -15.32 -25.59
N PRO A 437 1.07 -16.36 -25.32
CA PRO A 437 0.22 -16.37 -24.14
C PRO A 437 1.06 -16.76 -22.93
N TYR A 438 1.50 -15.75 -22.19
CA TYR A 438 2.27 -15.91 -20.97
C TYR A 438 1.37 -16.08 -19.75
N THR A 439 1.88 -16.85 -18.78
CA THR A 439 1.41 -16.87 -17.40
C THR A 439 2.50 -16.35 -16.47
N ALA A 440 2.10 -15.73 -15.37
CA ALA A 440 3.02 -15.28 -14.35
C ALA A 440 3.82 -16.47 -13.77
N ALA A 441 5.11 -16.24 -13.56
CA ALA A 441 6.06 -17.21 -13.04
C ALA A 441 6.82 -16.64 -11.84
N VAL A 442 7.39 -17.52 -11.02
CA VAL A 442 8.29 -17.12 -9.94
C VAL A 442 9.57 -16.58 -10.57
N CYS A 443 9.94 -15.34 -10.23
CA CYS A 443 11.23 -14.79 -10.61
C CYS A 443 12.35 -15.58 -9.94
N ARG A 444 13.04 -16.39 -10.73
CA ARG A 444 14.25 -17.08 -10.29
C ARG A 444 15.46 -16.21 -10.59
N ASP A 445 16.41 -16.20 -9.67
CA ASP A 445 17.72 -15.65 -9.93
C ASP A 445 18.44 -16.56 -10.92
N HIS A 446 19.01 -15.96 -11.94
CA HIS A 446 19.68 -16.63 -13.04
C HIS A 446 21.06 -16.06 -13.24
#